data_AF-A0A7J8AEU0-F1
#
_entry.id   AF-A0A7J8AEU0-F1
#
_cell.length_a   1.000
_cell.length_b   1.000
_cell.length_c   1.000
_cell.angle_alpha   90.00
_cell.angle_beta   90.00
_cell.angle_gamma   90.00
#
_symmetry.space_group_name_H-M   'P 1'
#
loop_
_entity.id
_entity.type
_entity.pdbx_description
1 polymer ?
#
loop_
_entity_poly.entity_id
_entity_poly.type
_entity_poly.pdbx_seq_one_letter_code
_entity_poly.pdbx_strand_id
1 'polypeptide(L)'
;MGLLLPLAVCMLATSCMVASLPEQVLMPSPLLLSHGCNNSDVLAVAGFALQDINSDRKDGYVLSLNRVNNVQEHRQDAIRSVHYLTLDVLETNCHVLSKKAWRDCGERILHESVYGQCKAIIYVNKPRRILYSPAYNCTLRPVSRRKIHILEAATESLAKYNKESTLKLYSLFKVTRASSQWVFGPSYFVEYLTRELPCTKSPETVCVLHSAP
;
A
#
# COMPACT_ATOMS: atom_id res chain seq x y z
N MET A 1 -92.76 -9.26 -40.17
CA MET A 1 -91.49 -8.52 -40.37
C MET A 1 -91.28 -7.61 -39.15
N GLY A 2 -90.86 -8.17 -38.03
CA GLY A 2 -90.61 -7.42 -36.79
C GLY A 2 -89.18 -7.73 -36.34
N LEU A 3 -88.29 -6.75 -36.49
CA LEU A 3 -86.89 -6.82 -36.12
C LEU A 3 -86.77 -6.36 -34.66
N LEU A 4 -86.54 -7.29 -33.74
CA LEU A 4 -86.26 -6.97 -32.33
C LEU A 4 -84.86 -7.50 -32.01
N LEU A 5 -83.89 -6.59 -31.92
CA LEU A 5 -82.53 -6.84 -31.44
C LEU A 5 -82.54 -6.82 -29.89
N PRO A 6 -82.03 -7.85 -29.19
CA PRO A 6 -81.65 -7.70 -27.80
C PRO A 6 -80.18 -7.24 -27.71
N LEU A 7 -79.97 -6.11 -27.03
CA LEU A 7 -78.67 -5.58 -26.64
C LEU A 7 -78.01 -6.53 -25.64
N ALA A 8 -76.84 -7.10 -25.99
CA ALA A 8 -75.99 -7.81 -25.05
C ALA A 8 -75.17 -6.79 -24.24
N VAL A 9 -75.51 -6.62 -22.96
CA VAL A 9 -74.73 -5.82 -22.01
C VAL A 9 -73.58 -6.68 -21.50
N CYS A 10 -72.36 -6.38 -21.92
CA CYS A 10 -71.16 -7.06 -21.43
C CYS A 10 -70.66 -6.31 -20.17
N MET A 11 -70.90 -6.88 -18.99
CA MET A 11 -70.36 -6.35 -17.74
C MET A 11 -68.90 -6.78 -17.59
N LEU A 12 -67.96 -5.88 -17.87
CA LEU A 12 -66.54 -6.10 -17.56
C LEU A 12 -66.34 -5.96 -16.05
N ALA A 13 -66.23 -7.10 -15.36
CA ALA A 13 -65.73 -7.13 -14.00
C ALA A 13 -64.21 -6.87 -14.02
N THR A 14 -63.81 -5.60 -13.92
CA THR A 14 -62.43 -5.22 -13.63
C THR A 14 -62.13 -5.53 -12.17
N SER A 15 -61.67 -6.76 -11.89
CA SER A 15 -61.03 -7.06 -10.61
C SER A 15 -59.69 -6.31 -10.58
N CYS A 16 -59.63 -5.20 -9.84
CA CYS A 16 -58.36 -4.59 -9.45
C CYS A 16 -57.62 -5.56 -8.52
N MET A 17 -56.83 -6.44 -9.10
CA MET A 17 -55.78 -7.11 -8.34
C MET A 17 -54.70 -6.07 -8.07
N VAL A 18 -54.65 -5.58 -6.84
CA VAL A 18 -53.49 -4.86 -6.32
C VAL A 18 -52.34 -5.88 -6.37
N ALA A 19 -51.51 -5.78 -7.40
CA ALA A 19 -50.20 -6.41 -7.36
C ALA A 19 -49.42 -5.71 -6.24
N SER A 20 -49.39 -6.31 -5.05
CA SER A 20 -48.42 -5.94 -4.04
C SER A 20 -47.05 -6.10 -4.67
N LEU A 21 -46.34 -4.98 -4.84
CA LEU A 21 -44.94 -4.95 -5.24
C LEU A 21 -44.21 -5.93 -4.30
N PRO A 22 -43.39 -6.88 -4.82
CA PRO A 22 -42.65 -7.77 -3.95
C PRO A 22 -41.91 -6.90 -2.95
N GLU A 23 -42.14 -7.19 -1.67
CA GLU A 23 -41.53 -6.54 -0.53
C GLU A 23 -40.06 -6.32 -0.87
N GLN A 24 -39.66 -5.05 -0.99
CA GLN A 24 -38.26 -4.71 -1.17
C GLN A 24 -37.57 -5.23 0.07
N VAL A 25 -37.02 -6.44 -0.02
CA VAL A 25 -36.03 -6.94 0.91
C VAL A 25 -34.98 -5.85 0.92
N LEU A 26 -34.94 -5.09 2.02
CA LEU A 26 -33.91 -4.11 2.29
C LEU A 26 -32.61 -4.89 2.23
N MET A 27 -31.95 -4.84 1.06
CA MET A 27 -30.63 -5.43 0.89
C MET A 27 -29.78 -4.85 2.02
N PRO A 28 -29.24 -5.67 2.94
CA PRO A 28 -28.41 -5.14 3.99
C PRO A 28 -27.29 -4.37 3.32
N SER A 29 -27.11 -3.11 3.71
CA SER A 29 -26.04 -2.27 3.19
C SER A 29 -24.75 -3.08 3.24
N PRO A 30 -23.98 -3.17 2.15
CA PRO A 30 -22.83 -4.04 2.13
C PRO A 30 -21.87 -3.63 3.24
N LEU A 31 -21.68 -4.53 4.21
CA LEU A 31 -20.82 -4.28 5.35
C LEU A 31 -19.38 -4.21 4.83
N LEU A 32 -18.84 -3.00 4.76
CA LEU A 32 -17.40 -2.76 4.59
C LEU A 32 -16.73 -3.01 5.95
N LEU A 33 -16.03 -4.14 6.06
CA LEU A 33 -15.29 -4.50 7.25
C LEU A 33 -13.87 -3.92 7.16
N SER A 34 -13.47 -3.14 8.16
CA SER A 34 -12.07 -2.75 8.33
C SER A 34 -11.30 -3.87 9.03
N HIS A 35 -10.09 -4.14 8.55
CA HIS A 35 -9.21 -5.16 9.12
C HIS A 35 -7.93 -4.54 9.68
N GLY A 36 -7.33 -5.21 10.66
CA GLY A 36 -6.02 -4.85 11.17
C GLY A 36 -4.94 -5.06 10.10
N CYS A 37 -4.13 -4.03 9.83
CA CYS A 37 -3.07 -4.08 8.82
C CYS A 37 -1.98 -5.13 9.09
N ASN A 38 -1.81 -5.54 10.35
CA ASN A 38 -0.80 -6.50 10.79
C ASN A 38 -1.31 -7.95 10.81
N ASN A 39 -2.56 -8.21 10.41
CA ASN A 39 -3.11 -9.56 10.35
C ASN A 39 -2.38 -10.38 9.26
N SER A 40 -2.04 -11.65 9.54
CA SER A 40 -1.33 -12.51 8.58
C SER A 40 -2.06 -12.64 7.24
N ASP A 41 -3.38 -12.80 7.30
CA ASP A 41 -4.24 -12.94 6.12
C ASP A 41 -4.21 -11.67 5.27
N VAL A 42 -4.19 -10.50 5.92
CA VAL A 42 -4.09 -9.20 5.25
C VAL A 42 -2.73 -9.05 4.57
N LEU A 43 -1.64 -9.40 5.25
CA LEU A 43 -0.30 -9.35 4.68
C LEU A 43 -0.14 -10.33 3.51
N ALA A 44 -0.77 -11.50 3.57
CA ALA A 44 -0.78 -12.47 2.47
C ALA A 44 -1.52 -11.93 1.25
N VAL A 45 -2.72 -11.35 1.44
CA VAL A 45 -3.49 -10.73 0.36
C VAL A 45 -2.75 -9.52 -0.22
N ALA A 46 -2.11 -8.69 0.60
CA ALA A 46 -1.27 -7.58 0.15
C ALA A 46 -0.05 -8.04 -0.65
N GLY A 47 0.61 -9.12 -0.21
CA GLY A 47 1.74 -9.72 -0.93
C GLY A 47 1.32 -10.24 -2.30
N PHE A 48 0.18 -10.93 -2.38
CA PHE A 48 -0.41 -11.38 -3.64
C PHE A 48 -0.75 -10.19 -4.56
N ALA A 49 -1.43 -9.18 -4.03
CA ALA A 49 -1.79 -7.96 -4.76
C ALA A 49 -0.56 -7.31 -5.40
N LEU A 50 0.51 -7.14 -4.63
CA LEU A 50 1.73 -6.52 -5.10
C LEU A 50 2.46 -7.38 -6.15
N GLN A 51 2.44 -8.71 -6.00
CA GLN A 51 3.00 -9.63 -6.98
C GLN A 51 2.24 -9.57 -8.31
N ASP A 52 0.92 -9.50 -8.27
CA ASP A 52 0.06 -9.38 -9.45
C ASP A 52 0.32 -8.04 -10.17
N ILE A 53 0.35 -6.93 -9.41
CA ILE A 53 0.72 -5.59 -9.91
C ILE A 53 2.08 -5.61 -10.61
N ASN A 54 3.12 -6.16 -9.97
CA ASN A 54 4.46 -6.21 -10.54
C ASN A 54 4.54 -7.09 -11.79
N SER A 55 3.71 -8.13 -11.87
CA SER A 55 3.65 -9.05 -13.01
C SER A 55 2.94 -8.42 -14.21
N ASP A 56 1.89 -7.63 -13.94
CA ASP A 56 1.11 -6.89 -14.94
C ASP A 56 1.91 -5.73 -15.56
N ARG A 57 2.60 -4.93 -14.73
CA ARG A 57 3.40 -3.78 -15.17
C ARG A 57 4.42 -4.16 -16.27
N LYS A 58 4.53 -3.30 -17.28
CA LYS A 58 5.44 -3.48 -18.44
C LYS A 58 6.65 -2.56 -18.43
N ASP A 59 6.66 -1.55 -17.55
CA ASP A 59 7.72 -0.57 -17.44
C ASP A 59 8.04 -0.19 -15.98
N GLY A 60 9.26 0.27 -15.78
CA GLY A 60 9.84 0.67 -14.51
C GLY A 60 10.37 -0.50 -13.70
N TYR A 61 10.46 -0.30 -12.38
CA TYR A 61 11.09 -1.23 -11.46
C TYR A 61 10.07 -1.94 -10.58
N VAL A 62 10.45 -3.13 -10.12
CA VAL A 62 9.67 -3.96 -9.19
C VAL A 62 9.47 -3.19 -7.89
N LEU A 63 8.24 -3.22 -7.38
CA LEU A 63 7.88 -2.58 -6.12
C LEU A 63 7.96 -3.59 -4.97
N SER A 64 8.58 -3.20 -3.86
CA SER A 64 8.50 -3.92 -2.59
C SER A 64 7.41 -3.31 -1.69
N LEU A 65 6.87 -4.15 -0.79
CA LEU A 65 5.87 -3.73 0.18
C LEU A 65 6.58 -3.14 1.39
N ASN A 66 6.34 -1.87 1.70
CA ASN A 66 6.80 -1.27 2.95
C ASN A 66 5.80 -1.60 4.08
N ARG A 67 4.53 -1.23 3.88
CA ARG A 67 3.45 -1.55 4.83
C ARG A 67 2.08 -1.51 4.19
N VAL A 68 1.13 -2.16 4.85
CA VAL A 68 -0.28 -2.03 4.54
C VAL A 68 -0.82 -0.81 5.28
N ASN A 69 -1.26 0.21 4.54
CA ASN A 69 -1.77 1.46 5.10
C ASN A 69 -3.25 1.34 5.51
N ASN A 70 -4.07 0.67 4.69
CA ASN A 70 -5.49 0.46 4.98
C ASN A 70 -6.00 -0.77 4.22
N VAL A 71 -6.96 -1.50 4.84
CA VAL A 71 -7.69 -2.60 4.21
C VAL A 71 -9.17 -2.52 4.58
N GLN A 72 -10.00 -2.60 3.55
CA GLN A 72 -11.44 -2.78 3.68
C GLN A 72 -11.86 -4.04 2.93
N GLU A 73 -12.59 -4.92 3.59
CA GLU A 73 -13.20 -6.10 2.99
C GLU A 73 -14.69 -5.83 2.75
N HIS A 74 -15.10 -5.97 1.51
CA HIS A 74 -16.49 -6.02 1.11
C HIS A 74 -16.85 -7.49 0.84
N ARG A 75 -17.67 -8.07 1.72
CA ARG A 75 -18.17 -9.44 1.52
C ARG A 75 -19.34 -9.41 0.55
N GLN A 76 -19.19 -10.08 -0.58
CA GLN A 76 -20.26 -10.24 -1.56
C GLN A 76 -21.19 -11.38 -1.15
N ASP A 77 -20.62 -12.50 -0.69
CA ASP A 77 -21.33 -13.66 -0.16
C ASP A 77 -20.52 -14.29 0.99
N ALA A 78 -20.97 -15.42 1.54
CA ALA A 78 -20.19 -16.22 2.51
C ALA A 78 -18.81 -16.68 1.99
N ILE A 79 -18.62 -16.70 0.67
CA ILE A 79 -17.45 -17.29 0.00
C ILE A 79 -16.57 -16.25 -0.70
N ARG A 80 -17.18 -15.17 -1.20
CA ARG A 80 -16.55 -14.19 -2.08
C ARG A 80 -16.38 -12.86 -1.37
N SER A 81 -15.18 -12.33 -1.38
CA SER A 81 -14.87 -11.01 -0.85
C SER A 81 -14.06 -10.18 -1.84
N VAL A 82 -14.26 -8.87 -1.78
CA VAL A 82 -13.47 -7.88 -2.50
C VAL A 82 -12.71 -7.06 -1.46
N HIS A 83 -11.39 -6.98 -1.59
CA HIS A 83 -10.53 -6.22 -0.69
C HIS A 83 -10.07 -4.94 -1.38
N TYR A 84 -10.32 -3.80 -0.74
CA TYR A 84 -9.78 -2.51 -1.11
C TYR A 84 -8.53 -2.25 -0.28
N LEU A 85 -7.37 -2.35 -0.92
CA LEU A 85 -6.07 -2.21 -0.29
C LEU A 85 -5.48 -0.84 -0.59
N THR A 86 -4.84 -0.27 0.42
CA THR A 86 -3.91 0.84 0.26
C THR A 86 -2.55 0.39 0.78
N LEU A 87 -1.57 0.28 -0.11
CA LEU A 87 -0.24 -0.26 0.14
C LEU A 87 0.79 0.87 0.00
N ASP A 88 1.61 1.07 1.01
CA ASP A 88 2.80 1.92 0.88
C ASP A 88 3.93 1.05 0.31
N VAL A 89 4.53 1.52 -0.78
CA VAL A 89 5.47 0.74 -1.61
C VAL A 89 6.78 1.49 -1.82
N LEU A 90 7.85 0.72 -2.07
CA LEU A 90 9.18 1.23 -2.40
C LEU A 90 9.66 0.62 -3.71
N GLU A 91 10.40 1.40 -4.49
CA GLU A 91 11.02 0.93 -5.73
C GLU A 91 12.32 0.18 -5.44
N THR A 92 12.50 -0.96 -6.09
CA THR A 92 13.69 -1.80 -5.95
C THR A 92 14.68 -1.59 -7.10
N ASN A 93 15.81 -2.30 -7.06
CA ASN A 93 16.81 -2.32 -8.12
C ASN A 93 16.48 -3.25 -9.31
N CYS A 94 15.42 -4.05 -9.22
CA CYS A 94 15.01 -4.96 -10.30
C CYS A 94 14.09 -4.26 -11.29
N HIS A 95 14.36 -4.41 -12.58
CA HIS A 95 13.39 -4.02 -13.63
C HIS A 95 12.21 -5.00 -13.69
N VAL A 96 10.98 -4.55 -13.96
CA VAL A 96 9.78 -5.42 -14.00
C VAL A 96 9.86 -6.53 -15.07
N LEU A 97 10.67 -6.32 -16.11
CA LEU A 97 10.92 -7.31 -17.16
C LEU A 97 11.77 -8.49 -16.68
N SER A 98 12.50 -8.35 -15.56
CA SER A 98 13.26 -9.45 -14.97
C SER A 98 12.37 -10.57 -14.41
N LYS A 99 11.09 -10.27 -14.16
CA LYS A 99 10.10 -11.19 -13.56
C LYS A 99 10.52 -11.80 -12.23
N LYS A 100 11.50 -11.21 -11.54
CA LYS A 100 11.89 -11.58 -10.18
C LYS A 100 10.79 -11.24 -9.18
N ALA A 101 10.67 -12.04 -8.13
CA ALA A 101 9.83 -11.69 -7.00
C ALA A 101 10.42 -10.47 -6.27
N TRP A 102 9.57 -9.61 -5.71
CA TRP A 102 10.01 -8.39 -5.04
C TRP A 102 10.90 -8.64 -3.81
N ARG A 103 10.80 -9.82 -3.18
CA ARG A 103 11.65 -10.25 -2.06
C ARG A 103 13.08 -10.61 -2.48
N ASP A 104 13.29 -10.91 -3.77
CA ASP A 104 14.60 -11.24 -4.34
C ASP A 104 15.29 -9.99 -4.91
N CYS A 105 14.69 -8.83 -4.71
CA CYS A 105 15.14 -7.55 -5.22
C CYS A 105 15.62 -6.67 -4.08
N GLY A 106 16.79 -6.07 -4.26
CA GLY A 106 17.37 -5.16 -3.28
C GLY A 106 16.63 -3.83 -3.26
N GLU A 107 16.42 -3.29 -2.07
CA GLU A 107 15.92 -1.92 -1.93
C GLU A 107 16.95 -0.91 -2.44
N ARG A 108 16.47 0.20 -2.99
CA ARG A 108 17.35 1.30 -3.38
C ARG A 108 17.88 2.04 -2.18
N ILE A 109 19.08 2.59 -2.33
CA ILE A 109 19.69 3.45 -1.32
C ILE A 109 18.80 4.70 -1.13
N LEU A 110 18.74 5.23 0.09
CA LEU A 110 17.80 6.29 0.50
C LEU A 110 17.77 7.52 -0.44
N HIS A 111 18.91 7.86 -1.06
CA HIS A 111 19.03 8.99 -1.98
C HIS A 111 18.48 8.72 -3.40
N GLU A 112 18.29 7.46 -3.78
CA GLU A 112 17.67 7.06 -5.07
C GLU A 112 16.30 6.42 -4.86
N SER A 113 15.86 6.34 -3.61
CA SER A 113 14.59 5.70 -3.27
C SER A 113 13.43 6.46 -3.91
N VAL A 114 12.59 5.70 -4.61
CA VAL A 114 11.30 6.15 -5.10
C VAL A 114 10.27 5.43 -4.25
N TYR A 115 9.40 6.19 -3.61
CA TYR A 115 8.38 5.66 -2.73
C TYR A 115 7.02 6.09 -3.22
N GLY A 116 5.98 5.40 -2.78
CA GLY A 116 4.64 5.77 -3.17
C GLY A 116 3.58 4.95 -2.52
N GLN A 117 2.38 5.07 -3.08
CA GLN A 117 1.21 4.36 -2.61
C GLN A 117 0.49 3.72 -3.79
N CYS A 118 0.20 2.43 -3.65
CA CYS A 118 -0.65 1.68 -4.55
C CYS A 118 -2.01 1.45 -3.90
N LYS A 119 -3.08 1.77 -4.64
CA LYS A 119 -4.45 1.36 -4.32
C LYS A 119 -4.81 0.20 -5.22
N ALA A 120 -5.26 -0.90 -4.63
CA ALA A 120 -5.59 -2.12 -5.37
C ALA A 120 -6.93 -2.66 -4.91
N ILE A 121 -7.70 -3.19 -5.87
CA ILE A 121 -8.91 -3.96 -5.61
C ILE A 121 -8.53 -5.41 -5.85
N ILE A 122 -8.74 -6.28 -4.87
CA ILE A 122 -8.44 -7.71 -4.98
C ILE A 122 -9.71 -8.52 -4.79
N TYR A 123 -10.02 -9.35 -5.76
CA TYR A 123 -11.08 -10.35 -5.63
C TYR A 123 -10.50 -11.61 -4.97
N VAL A 124 -11.20 -12.15 -3.97
CA VAL A 124 -10.80 -13.37 -3.27
C VAL A 124 -11.97 -14.36 -3.23
N ASN A 125 -11.68 -15.58 -3.68
CA ASN A 125 -12.56 -16.74 -3.52
C ASN A 125 -11.74 -17.87 -2.87
N LYS A 126 -11.81 -17.95 -1.53
CA LYS A 126 -10.96 -18.86 -0.74
C LYS A 126 -11.17 -20.34 -1.10
N PRO A 127 -12.41 -20.87 -1.22
CA PRO A 127 -12.62 -22.28 -1.56
C PRO A 127 -12.08 -22.67 -2.93
N ARG A 128 -12.17 -21.76 -3.91
CA ARG A 128 -11.64 -22.00 -5.27
C ARG A 128 -10.18 -21.58 -5.43
N ARG A 129 -9.55 -20.99 -4.40
CA ARG A 129 -8.19 -20.44 -4.43
C ARG A 129 -7.96 -19.44 -5.58
N ILE A 130 -8.99 -18.67 -5.91
CA ILE A 130 -8.91 -17.63 -6.95
C ILE A 130 -8.64 -16.30 -6.27
N LEU A 131 -7.52 -15.68 -6.62
CA LEU A 131 -7.19 -14.31 -6.27
C LEU A 131 -6.71 -13.59 -7.53
N TYR A 132 -7.17 -12.37 -7.76
CA TYR A 132 -6.68 -11.51 -8.85
C TYR A 132 -6.98 -10.04 -8.58
N SER A 133 -6.21 -9.14 -9.19
CA SER A 133 -6.41 -7.69 -9.11
C SER A 133 -7.19 -7.16 -10.32
N PRO A 134 -8.52 -6.95 -10.23
CA PRO A 134 -9.28 -6.31 -11.32
C PRO A 134 -8.81 -4.89 -11.65
N ALA A 135 -8.30 -4.14 -10.66
CA ALA A 135 -7.86 -2.77 -10.87
C ALA A 135 -6.85 -2.35 -9.80
N TYR A 136 -5.85 -1.58 -10.23
CA TYR A 136 -4.91 -0.94 -9.33
C TYR A 136 -4.45 0.40 -9.89
N ASN A 137 -3.97 1.26 -9.01
CA ASN A 137 -3.32 2.52 -9.37
C ASN A 137 -2.18 2.77 -8.39
N CYS A 138 -0.98 3.01 -8.92
CA CYS A 138 0.21 3.32 -8.14
C CYS A 138 0.66 4.75 -8.43
N THR A 139 0.84 5.53 -7.35
CA THR A 139 1.37 6.89 -7.42
C THR A 139 2.73 6.91 -6.75
N LEU A 140 3.78 7.02 -7.57
CA LEU A 140 5.18 6.99 -7.14
C LEU A 140 5.78 8.40 -7.19
N ARG A 141 6.65 8.71 -6.23
CA ARG A 141 7.38 9.98 -6.16
C ARG A 141 8.82 9.74 -5.72
N PRO A 142 9.81 10.37 -6.38
CA PRO A 142 11.18 10.32 -5.92
C PRO A 142 11.34 11.08 -4.60
N VAL A 143 12.32 10.71 -3.79
CA VAL A 143 12.74 11.53 -2.65
C VAL A 143 13.23 12.89 -3.13
N SER A 144 12.85 13.96 -2.42
CA SER A 144 13.25 15.31 -2.80
C SER A 144 14.76 15.49 -2.62
N ARG A 145 15.44 16.14 -3.59
CA ARG A 145 16.88 16.44 -3.51
C ARG A 145 17.29 17.10 -2.20
N ARG A 146 16.44 18.00 -1.68
CA ARG A 146 16.67 18.63 -0.39
C ARG A 146 16.72 17.62 0.75
N LYS A 147 15.80 16.64 0.77
CA LYS A 147 15.79 15.58 1.78
C LYS A 147 17.00 14.64 1.65
N ILE A 148 17.46 14.41 0.42
CA ILE A 148 18.72 13.67 0.14
C ILE A 148 19.89 14.36 0.84
N HIS A 149 20.14 15.63 0.53
CA HIS A 149 21.28 16.35 1.08
C HIS A 149 21.22 16.54 2.60
N ILE A 150 20.01 16.69 3.16
CA ILE A 150 19.81 16.72 4.61
C ILE A 150 20.22 15.40 5.23
N LEU A 151 19.81 14.28 4.64
CA LEU A 151 20.13 12.96 5.17
C LEU A 151 21.62 12.65 5.03
N GLU A 152 22.21 12.98 3.87
CA GLU A 152 23.63 12.89 3.57
C GLU A 152 24.46 13.66 4.61
N ALA A 153 24.15 14.94 4.84
CA ALA A 153 24.81 15.76 5.85
C ALA A 153 24.69 15.16 7.27
N ALA A 154 23.53 14.60 7.63
CA ALA A 154 23.34 13.93 8.92
C ALA A 154 24.19 12.66 9.02
N THR A 155 24.23 11.84 7.98
CA THR A 155 25.02 10.60 7.95
C THR A 155 26.53 10.87 7.96
N GLU A 156 27.00 11.85 7.19
CA GLU A 156 28.42 12.19 7.11
C GLU A 156 28.93 12.83 8.41
N SER A 157 28.17 13.76 8.97
CA SER A 157 28.54 14.37 10.26
C SER A 157 28.56 13.35 11.39
N LEU A 158 27.61 12.41 11.42
CA LEU A 158 27.60 11.32 12.39
C LEU A 158 28.75 10.34 12.16
N ALA A 159 29.07 10.01 10.90
CA ALA A 159 30.20 9.15 10.57
C ALA A 159 31.52 9.78 11.03
N LYS A 160 31.69 11.10 10.83
CA LYS A 160 32.85 11.85 11.35
C LYS A 160 32.93 11.80 12.88
N TYR A 161 31.82 12.07 13.57
CA TYR A 161 31.76 11.97 15.04
C TYR A 161 32.10 10.57 15.54
N ASN A 162 31.52 9.54 14.91
CA ASN A 162 31.81 8.15 15.23
C ASN A 162 33.28 7.81 14.96
N LYS A 163 33.93 8.38 13.95
CA LYS A 163 35.36 8.16 13.69
C LYS A 163 36.24 8.74 14.81
N GLU A 164 35.89 9.92 15.31
CA GLU A 164 36.63 10.64 16.36
C GLU A 164 36.32 10.15 17.78
N SER A 165 35.14 9.56 18.01
CA SER A 165 34.74 8.96 19.30
C SER A 165 35.64 7.78 19.68
N THR A 166 36.09 7.71 20.93
CA THR A 166 37.04 6.68 21.39
C THR A 166 36.39 5.43 21.97
N LEU A 167 35.12 5.48 22.38
CA LEU A 167 34.49 4.39 23.15
C LEU A 167 33.16 3.91 22.60
N LYS A 168 32.30 4.84 22.15
CA LYS A 168 30.90 4.54 21.82
C LYS A 168 30.61 4.81 20.35
N LEU A 169 29.85 3.89 19.75
CA LEU A 169 29.33 4.04 18.40
C LEU A 169 27.85 4.42 18.47
N TYR A 170 27.44 5.31 17.58
CA TYR A 170 26.06 5.80 17.53
C TYR A 170 25.46 5.56 16.15
N SER A 171 24.17 5.25 16.11
CA SER A 171 23.38 5.23 14.88
C SER A 171 22.43 6.43 14.82
N LEU A 172 22.12 6.86 13.60
CA LEU A 172 21.16 7.92 13.37
C LEU A 172 19.76 7.42 13.75
N PHE A 173 19.10 8.09 14.69
CA PHE A 173 17.74 7.74 15.09
C PHE A 173 16.70 8.55 14.32
N LYS A 174 16.79 9.88 14.39
CA LYS A 174 15.82 10.77 13.72
C LYS A 174 16.38 12.17 13.50
N VAL A 175 16.28 12.70 12.29
CA VAL A 175 16.52 14.13 12.02
C VAL A 175 15.34 14.95 12.55
N THR A 176 15.62 15.91 13.44
CA THR A 176 14.62 16.75 14.11
C THR A 176 14.46 18.09 13.43
N ARG A 177 15.56 18.67 12.94
CA ARG A 177 15.56 19.97 12.27
C ARG A 177 16.59 19.97 11.15
N ALA A 178 16.28 20.68 10.08
CA ALA A 178 17.21 20.90 9.00
C ALA A 178 17.00 22.28 8.38
N SER A 179 18.09 22.97 8.09
CA SER A 179 18.10 24.22 7.34
C SER A 179 19.22 24.17 6.30
N SER A 180 19.17 25.10 5.36
CA SER A 180 20.15 25.21 4.29
C SER A 180 20.44 26.67 4.04
N GLN A 181 21.71 27.00 3.83
CA GLN A 181 22.15 28.37 3.53
C GLN A 181 23.09 28.35 2.33
N TRP A 182 23.07 29.43 1.55
CA TRP A 182 23.96 29.60 0.41
C TRP A 182 24.78 30.88 0.61
N VAL A 183 26.02 30.73 1.12
CA VAL A 183 26.94 31.86 1.31
C VAL A 183 28.10 31.75 0.32
N PHE A 184 28.96 30.74 0.50
CA PHE A 184 30.07 30.43 -0.41
C PHE A 184 29.88 29.09 -1.15
N GLY A 185 28.66 28.57 -1.10
CA GLY A 185 28.28 27.25 -1.60
C GLY A 185 27.05 26.72 -0.84
N PRO A 186 26.44 25.61 -1.29
CA PRO A 186 25.35 24.97 -0.57
C PRO A 186 25.86 24.42 0.77
N SER A 187 25.26 24.89 1.86
CA SER A 187 25.53 24.39 3.21
C SER A 187 24.25 23.87 3.84
N TYR A 188 24.35 22.74 4.53
CA TYR A 188 23.22 22.08 5.19
C TYR A 188 23.51 21.98 6.69
N PHE A 189 22.60 22.51 7.50
CA PHE A 189 22.67 22.43 8.95
C PHE A 189 21.59 21.47 9.41
N VAL A 190 21.97 20.45 10.17
CA VAL A 190 21.09 19.37 10.58
C VAL A 190 21.20 19.15 12.08
N GLU A 191 20.04 19.00 12.72
CA GLU A 191 19.92 18.54 14.10
C GLU A 191 19.26 17.17 14.05
N TYR A 192 19.83 16.21 14.78
CA TYR A 192 19.33 14.84 14.80
C TYR A 192 19.58 14.16 16.14
N LEU A 193 18.70 13.22 16.45
CA LEU A 193 18.84 12.31 17.58
C LEU A 193 19.68 11.12 17.17
N THR A 194 20.55 10.68 18.07
CA THR A 194 21.36 9.48 17.93
C THR A 194 20.92 8.43 18.94
N ARG A 195 21.20 7.15 18.61
CA ARG A 195 21.01 6.03 19.51
C ARG A 195 22.37 5.34 19.70
N GLU A 196 22.72 5.06 20.94
CA GLU A 196 23.92 4.28 21.25
C GLU A 196 23.75 2.84 20.74
N LEU A 197 24.76 2.35 20.00
CA LEU A 197 24.81 0.97 19.58
C LEU A 197 25.40 0.13 20.72
N PRO A 198 24.99 -1.15 20.89
CA PRO A 198 25.50 -2.06 21.92
C PRO A 198 26.94 -2.53 21.65
N CYS A 199 27.75 -1.70 21.00
CA CYS A 199 29.06 -2.00 20.46
C CYS A 199 30.13 -1.05 21.02
N THR A 200 31.24 -1.61 21.50
CA THR A 200 32.49 -0.89 21.74
C THR A 200 33.42 -1.00 20.53
N LYS A 201 34.21 0.05 20.25
CA LYS A 201 35.31 -0.01 19.26
C LYS A 201 36.48 -0.87 19.78
N SER A 202 36.28 -2.16 20.00
CA SER A 202 37.38 -3.10 20.20
C SER A 202 37.77 -3.72 18.84
N PRO A 203 39.04 -4.10 18.63
CA PRO A 203 39.52 -4.60 17.34
C PRO A 203 38.87 -5.92 16.87
N GLU A 204 38.04 -6.56 17.69
CA GLU A 204 37.42 -7.87 17.40
C GLU A 204 35.90 -7.81 17.16
N THR A 205 35.27 -6.64 17.12
CA THR A 205 33.82 -6.54 16.93
C THR A 205 33.46 -5.66 15.73
N VAL A 206 33.29 -6.31 14.57
CA VAL A 206 32.70 -5.68 13.38
C VAL A 206 31.21 -5.43 13.68
N CYS A 207 30.86 -4.19 13.98
CA CYS A 207 29.47 -3.82 14.17
C CYS A 207 28.77 -3.78 12.82
N VAL A 208 27.99 -4.83 12.54
CA VAL A 208 27.11 -4.87 11.38
C VAL A 208 26.02 -3.82 11.61
N LEU A 209 25.99 -2.78 10.76
CA LEU A 209 24.84 -1.89 10.65
C LEU A 209 23.66 -2.74 10.17
N HIS A 210 22.82 -3.20 11.11
CA HIS A 210 21.50 -3.66 10.75
C HIS A 210 20.70 -2.43 10.31
N SER A 211 20.59 -2.24 9.00
CA SER A 211 19.47 -1.51 8.42
C SER A 211 18.20 -2.18 8.96
N ALA A 212 17.50 -1.48 9.84
CA ALA A 212 16.22 -1.96 10.37
C ALA A 212 15.24 -2.15 9.19
N PRO A 213 14.37 -3.19 9.26
CA PRO A 213 13.40 -3.52 8.22
C PRO A 213 12.33 -2.44 8.04
#